data_AF-A0A1H5K4A0-F1
#
_entry.id   AF-A0A1H5K4A0-F1
#
_cell.length_a   1.000
_cell.length_b   1.000
_cell.length_c   1.000
_cell.angle_alpha   90.00
_cell.angle_beta   90.00
_cell.angle_gamma   90.00
#
_symmetry.space_group_name_H-M   'P 1'
#
loop_
_entity.id
_entity.type
_entity.pdbx_description
1 polymer ?
#
loop_
_entity_poly.entity_id
_entity_poly.type
_entity_poly.pdbx_seq_one_letter_code
_entity_poly.pdbx_strand_id
1 'polypeptide(L)'
;MRYKIIIIAFIYSFVSYSQTNIPFKKGSVHKIKGLVRGNTTNDILTGVVVEFMNEHKKWIDTKVSDFDGQFFFKVCSNKLINNTLFIKTTQAFYKQEIYKYEITSDTVLKINMAFDKKKVFSKKEFEKYKNNKLYFECSINDDFNEIEYWTNKKVYQHYCTGEQKKYKNIIDDKEDFSEWNIIDKSIISYPPEQIKSFKVSRHTFIDNIQVTLDPAEYISNYKEYTKVVQEMLLKAGWNGTGKVRLLWIPAFVLKRKLQNKHTRGVFIWYVQQKLENMSWMLSPIKIETISVD
;
A
#
# COMPACT_ATOMS: atom_id res chain seq x y z
N MET A 1 13.82 -5.59 -31.67
CA MET A 1 14.35 -5.31 -30.32
C MET A 1 13.47 -4.41 -29.46
N ARG A 2 12.81 -3.36 -30.01
CA ARG A 2 11.91 -2.45 -29.26
C ARG A 2 10.72 -3.14 -28.56
N TYR A 3 10.15 -4.20 -29.16
CA TYR A 3 9.00 -4.92 -28.59
C TYR A 3 9.31 -5.79 -27.35
N LYS A 4 10.55 -6.30 -27.20
CA LYS A 4 10.93 -7.10 -26.02
C LYS A 4 11.04 -6.24 -24.74
N ILE A 5 11.37 -4.96 -24.87
CA ILE A 5 11.50 -4.04 -23.73
C ILE A 5 10.11 -3.67 -23.17
N ILE A 6 9.09 -3.55 -24.03
CA ILE A 6 7.71 -3.22 -23.61
C ILE A 6 7.07 -4.36 -22.82
N ILE A 7 7.31 -5.62 -23.22
CA ILE A 7 6.76 -6.80 -22.52
C ILE A 7 7.36 -6.94 -21.11
N ILE A 8 8.66 -6.69 -20.94
CA ILE A 8 9.32 -6.75 -19.63
C ILE A 8 8.79 -5.64 -18.70
N ALA A 9 8.60 -4.41 -19.21
CA ALA A 9 7.99 -3.33 -18.43
C ALA A 9 6.53 -3.63 -18.02
N PHE A 10 5.79 -4.35 -18.87
CA PHE A 10 4.42 -4.81 -18.55
C PHE A 10 4.43 -5.82 -17.40
N ILE A 11 5.30 -6.83 -17.43
CA ILE A 11 5.38 -7.86 -16.38
C ILE A 11 5.79 -7.23 -15.03
N TYR A 12 6.74 -6.29 -15.00
CA TYR A 12 7.16 -5.64 -13.76
C TYR A 12 6.12 -4.65 -13.18
N SER A 13 5.35 -3.98 -14.04
CA SER A 13 4.25 -3.10 -13.58
C SER A 13 3.08 -3.91 -13.01
N PHE A 14 2.83 -5.12 -13.50
CA PHE A 14 1.86 -6.04 -12.90
C PHE A 14 2.30 -6.59 -11.56
N VAL A 15 3.58 -6.88 -11.30
CA VAL A 15 4.04 -7.27 -9.95
C VAL A 15 3.81 -6.13 -8.95
N SER A 16 3.90 -4.88 -9.39
CA SER A 16 3.66 -3.70 -8.56
C SER A 16 2.17 -3.42 -8.32
N TYR A 17 1.28 -3.80 -9.25
CA TYR A 17 -0.17 -3.70 -9.10
C TYR A 17 -0.79 -4.94 -8.42
N SER A 18 -0.17 -6.10 -8.61
CA SER A 18 -0.41 -7.38 -7.92
C SER A 18 0.33 -7.42 -6.57
N GLN A 19 0.42 -6.29 -5.88
CA GLN A 19 0.60 -6.32 -4.43
C GLN A 19 -0.77 -6.65 -3.82
N THR A 20 -1.10 -7.82 -3.29
CA THR A 20 -0.51 -9.14 -3.19
C THR A 20 -1.74 -9.97 -2.78
N ASN A 21 -2.15 -10.99 -3.53
CA ASN A 21 -3.15 -11.98 -3.07
C ASN A 21 -2.59 -12.86 -1.93
N ILE A 22 -1.63 -12.35 -1.14
CA ILE A 22 -1.19 -13.01 0.08
C ILE A 22 -2.37 -12.90 1.04
N PRO A 23 -2.98 -14.02 1.46
CA PRO A 23 -4.08 -13.98 2.40
C PRO A 23 -3.63 -13.21 3.64
N PHE A 24 -4.46 -12.28 4.09
CA PHE A 24 -4.19 -11.50 5.29
C PHE A 24 -3.89 -12.46 6.45
N LYS A 25 -2.65 -12.42 6.94
CA LYS A 25 -2.26 -13.18 8.12
C LYS A 25 -2.59 -12.32 9.34
N LYS A 26 -3.47 -12.82 10.22
CA LYS A 26 -3.75 -12.16 11.50
C LYS A 26 -2.52 -12.23 12.41
N GLY A 27 -2.29 -11.17 13.16
CA GLY A 27 -1.22 -11.08 14.14
C GLY A 27 -1.68 -10.39 15.42
N SER A 28 -0.76 -10.21 16.35
CA SER A 28 -0.92 -9.47 17.60
C SER A 28 -0.11 -8.19 17.53
N VAL A 29 -0.68 -7.08 18.00
CA VAL A 29 0.06 -5.83 18.16
C VAL A 29 0.83 -5.90 19.47
N HIS A 30 2.13 -5.62 19.42
CA HIS A 30 2.98 -5.47 20.59
C HIS A 30 3.40 -4.02 20.74
N LYS A 31 3.17 -3.46 21.93
CA LYS A 31 3.57 -2.11 22.30
C LYS A 31 4.95 -2.15 22.95
N ILE A 32 5.86 -1.39 22.39
CA ILE A 32 7.24 -1.27 22.87
C ILE A 32 7.42 0.15 23.35
N LYS A 33 7.72 0.29 24.64
CA LYS A 33 8.16 1.54 25.24
C LYS A 33 9.64 1.45 25.52
N GLY A 34 10.43 2.43 25.11
CA GLY A 34 11.86 2.44 25.40
C GLY A 34 12.28 3.69 26.14
N LEU A 35 13.38 3.58 26.88
CA LEU A 35 14.11 4.69 27.49
C LEU A 35 15.58 4.60 27.09
N VAL A 36 16.14 5.68 26.56
CA VAL A 36 17.53 5.74 26.11
C VAL A 36 18.36 6.60 27.05
N ARG A 37 19.48 6.05 27.53
CA ARG A 37 20.41 6.73 28.44
C ARG A 37 21.87 6.58 28.01
N GLY A 38 22.72 7.50 28.48
CA GLY A 38 24.17 7.35 28.37
C GLY A 38 24.64 6.27 29.34
N ASN A 39 25.41 5.28 28.86
CA ASN A 39 25.87 4.17 29.69
C ASN A 39 26.79 4.62 30.84
N THR A 40 27.64 5.63 30.59
CA THR A 40 28.60 6.13 31.59
C THR A 40 28.04 7.25 32.45
N THR A 41 27.28 8.18 31.85
CA THR A 41 26.78 9.36 32.57
C THR A 41 25.40 9.12 33.20
N ASN A 42 24.68 8.09 32.76
CA ASN A 42 23.27 7.84 33.08
C ASN A 42 22.33 9.01 32.68
N ASP A 43 22.83 9.94 31.85
CA ASP A 43 22.02 11.05 31.33
C ASP A 43 20.94 10.53 30.40
N ILE A 44 19.81 11.22 30.38
CA ILE A 44 18.73 10.99 29.43
C ILE A 44 19.17 11.46 28.04
N LEU A 45 19.08 10.57 27.04
CA LEU A 45 19.47 10.90 25.67
C LEU A 45 18.26 11.22 24.82
N THR A 46 18.15 12.49 24.44
CA THR A 46 17.06 13.01 23.61
C THR A 46 17.43 13.00 22.14
N GLY A 47 16.43 12.82 21.27
CA GLY A 47 16.63 12.88 19.83
C GLY A 47 17.40 11.71 19.24
N VAL A 48 17.48 10.58 19.94
CA VAL A 48 18.15 9.37 19.48
C VAL A 48 17.29 8.73 18.40
N VAL A 49 17.87 8.51 17.21
CA VAL A 49 17.20 7.76 16.14
C VAL A 49 17.23 6.28 16.50
N VAL A 50 16.05 5.66 16.58
CA VAL A 50 15.84 4.26 16.94
C VAL A 50 15.22 3.55 15.73
N GLU A 51 16.03 2.78 15.02
CA GLU A 51 15.64 2.02 13.83
C GLU A 51 15.26 0.59 14.22
N PHE A 52 14.08 0.15 13.82
CA PHE A 52 13.55 -1.19 14.11
C PHE A 52 13.67 -2.09 12.88
N MET A 53 14.20 -3.28 13.06
CA MET A 53 14.44 -4.24 11.99
C MET A 53 14.05 -5.65 12.42
N ASN A 54 13.69 -6.51 11.46
CA ASN A 54 13.46 -7.93 11.74
C ASN A 54 14.77 -8.75 11.71
N GLU A 55 14.67 -10.08 11.87
CA GLU A 55 15.82 -10.98 11.90
C GLU A 55 16.70 -10.93 10.64
N HIS A 56 16.10 -10.65 9.49
CA HIS A 56 16.83 -10.48 8.22
C HIS A 56 17.36 -9.06 8.01
N LYS A 57 17.37 -8.23 9.06
CA LYS A 57 17.74 -6.80 9.03
C LYS A 57 16.88 -5.97 8.06
N LYS A 58 15.68 -6.46 7.71
CA LYS A 58 14.73 -5.67 6.93
C LYS A 58 14.15 -4.61 7.84
N TRP A 59 14.21 -3.36 7.39
CA TRP A 59 13.64 -2.21 8.08
C TRP A 59 12.13 -2.38 8.28
N ILE A 60 11.66 -2.07 9.49
CA ILE A 60 10.25 -2.10 9.89
C ILE A 60 9.73 -0.67 10.06
N ASP A 61 10.39 0.12 10.91
CA ASP A 61 10.00 1.49 11.25
C ASP A 61 11.21 2.24 11.87
N THR A 62 11.08 3.55 12.05
CA THR A 62 12.04 4.40 12.77
C THR A 62 11.31 5.35 13.71
N LYS A 63 11.79 5.45 14.95
CA LYS A 63 11.34 6.46 15.92
C LYS A 63 12.50 7.33 16.37
N VAL A 64 12.20 8.43 17.02
CA VAL A 64 13.18 9.25 17.71
C VAL A 64 12.77 9.40 19.17
N SER A 65 13.75 9.32 20.08
CA SER A 65 13.46 9.57 21.49
C SER A 65 13.07 11.03 21.74
N ASP A 66 12.06 11.21 22.58
CA ASP A 66 11.55 12.51 23.00
C ASP A 66 12.50 13.24 23.96
N PHE A 67 12.00 14.32 24.57
CA PHE A 67 12.76 15.14 25.54
C PHE A 67 13.09 14.40 26.84
N ASP A 68 12.36 13.33 27.16
CA ASP A 68 12.62 12.45 28.30
C ASP A 68 13.41 11.20 27.89
N GLY A 69 13.95 11.18 26.66
CA GLY A 69 14.68 10.04 26.10
C GLY A 69 13.81 8.81 25.90
N GLN A 70 12.49 8.96 25.95
CA GLN A 70 11.53 7.89 25.75
C GLN A 70 11.14 7.75 24.28
N PHE A 71 10.78 6.53 23.87
CA PHE A 71 10.16 6.31 22.56
C PHE A 71 9.02 5.29 22.69
N PHE A 72 8.06 5.40 21.77
CA PHE A 72 6.93 4.49 21.67
C PHE A 72 6.86 3.90 20.27
N PHE A 73 6.72 2.59 20.19
CA PHE A 73 6.66 1.85 18.93
C PHE A 73 5.62 0.74 19.07
N LYS A 74 4.75 0.59 18.07
CA LYS A 74 3.82 -0.54 17.97
C LYS A 74 4.26 -1.40 16.80
N VAL A 75 4.32 -2.71 16.99
CA VAL A 75 4.71 -3.65 15.93
C VAL A 75 3.73 -4.81 15.85
N CYS A 76 3.39 -5.19 14.62
CA CYS A 76 2.65 -6.42 14.40
C CYS A 76 3.56 -7.65 14.50
N SER A 77 3.14 -8.70 15.18
CA SER A 77 3.89 -9.95 15.29
C SER A 77 4.24 -10.56 13.92
N ASN A 78 3.42 -10.34 12.89
CA ASN A 78 3.71 -10.79 11.53
C ASN A 78 4.87 -10.05 10.83
N LYS A 79 5.32 -8.93 11.38
CA LYS A 79 6.54 -8.24 10.91
C LYS A 79 7.81 -8.79 11.56
N LEU A 80 7.66 -9.54 12.66
CA LEU A 80 8.75 -10.20 13.35
C LEU A 80 9.00 -11.57 12.74
N ILE A 81 10.26 -12.00 12.75
CA ILE A 81 10.67 -13.37 12.37
C ILE A 81 11.20 -13.99 13.65
N ASN A 82 10.68 -15.16 14.03
CA ASN A 82 11.03 -15.83 15.30
C ASN A 82 10.93 -14.89 16.51
N ASN A 83 9.89 -14.04 16.54
CA ASN A 83 9.68 -13.02 17.57
C ASN A 83 10.87 -12.07 17.80
N THR A 84 11.82 -12.01 16.87
CA THR A 84 13.05 -11.25 17.04
C THR A 84 12.92 -9.85 16.46
N LEU A 85 13.31 -8.86 17.27
CA LEU A 85 13.41 -7.46 16.90
C LEU A 85 14.85 -6.99 17.10
N PHE A 86 15.45 -6.46 16.04
CA PHE A 86 16.72 -5.77 16.10
C PHE A 86 16.47 -4.27 16.20
N ILE A 87 17.13 -3.61 17.16
CA ILE A 87 17.04 -2.17 17.38
C ILE A 87 18.41 -1.57 17.18
N LYS A 88 18.52 -0.64 16.24
CA LYS A 88 19.75 0.13 15.99
C LYS A 88 19.55 1.55 16.47
N THR A 89 20.46 2.04 17.30
CA THR A 89 20.40 3.41 17.82
C THR A 89 21.50 4.28 17.26
N THR A 90 21.14 5.49 16.83
CA THR A 90 22.06 6.46 16.24
C THR A 90 21.89 7.83 16.92
N GLN A 91 22.98 8.35 17.49
CA GLN A 91 23.07 9.68 18.10
C GLN A 91 24.45 10.29 17.80
N ALA A 92 24.51 11.62 17.68
CA ALA A 92 25.79 12.33 17.59
C ALA A 92 26.65 12.06 18.84
N PHE A 93 27.95 11.85 18.65
CA PHE A 93 28.95 11.56 19.69
C PHE A 93 28.79 10.24 20.49
N TYR A 94 27.80 9.40 20.15
CA TYR A 94 27.66 8.07 20.75
C TYR A 94 27.99 6.95 19.75
N LYS A 95 28.41 5.80 20.27
CA LYS A 95 28.60 4.59 19.48
C LYS A 95 27.25 4.13 18.94
N GLN A 96 27.26 3.71 17.68
CA GLN A 96 26.09 3.07 17.09
C GLN A 96 26.09 1.60 17.49
N GLU A 97 25.02 1.15 18.11
CA GLU A 97 24.87 -0.21 18.61
C GLU A 97 23.61 -0.84 18.02
N ILE A 98 23.64 -2.17 17.89
CA ILE A 98 22.51 -2.97 17.46
C ILE A 98 22.19 -3.95 18.59
N TYR A 99 20.98 -3.85 19.12
CA TYR A 99 20.46 -4.71 20.17
C TYR A 99 19.52 -5.74 19.56
N LYS A 100 19.54 -6.96 20.10
CA LYS A 100 18.61 -8.03 19.73
C LYS A 100 17.66 -8.26 20.92
N TYR A 101 16.37 -8.19 20.66
CA TYR A 101 15.31 -8.48 21.64
C TYR A 101 14.37 -9.55 21.11
N GLU A 102 13.88 -10.41 22.01
CA GLU A 102 12.75 -11.29 21.74
C GLU A 102 11.48 -10.61 22.25
N ILE A 103 10.50 -10.42 21.36
CA ILE A 103 9.26 -9.68 21.59
C ILE A 103 8.08 -10.63 21.40
N THR A 104 7.52 -11.09 22.51
CA THR A 104 6.33 -11.95 22.56
C THR A 104 5.11 -11.24 23.12
N SER A 105 5.30 -10.07 23.74
CA SER A 105 4.27 -9.27 24.40
C SER A 105 4.70 -7.80 24.49
N ASP A 106 3.85 -6.96 25.07
CA ASP A 106 4.20 -5.56 25.35
C ASP A 106 5.46 -5.49 26.22
N THR A 107 6.42 -4.66 25.80
CA THR A 107 7.78 -4.69 26.37
C THR A 107 8.26 -3.28 26.70
N VAL A 108 8.92 -3.15 27.86
CA VAL A 108 9.66 -1.94 28.25
C VAL A 108 11.15 -2.17 28.10
N LEU A 109 11.80 -1.39 27.24
CA LEU A 109 13.22 -1.50 26.92
C LEU A 109 14.03 -0.39 27.60
N LYS A 110 15.22 -0.73 28.07
CA LYS A 110 16.24 0.22 28.51
C LYS A 110 17.44 0.09 27.59
N ILE A 111 17.78 1.16 26.92
CA ILE A 111 18.90 1.21 25.97
C ILE A 111 19.97 2.14 26.54
N ASN A 112 21.17 1.60 26.74
CA ASN A 112 22.31 2.35 27.26
C ASN A 112 23.33 2.52 26.15
N MET A 113 23.56 3.75 25.70
CA MET A 113 24.50 4.06 24.63
C MET A 113 25.86 4.46 25.20
N ALA A 114 26.95 3.88 24.69
CA ALA A 114 28.31 4.27 25.06
C ALA A 114 28.73 5.56 24.34
N PHE A 115 29.25 6.53 25.09
CA PHE A 115 29.85 7.74 24.51
C PHE A 115 31.10 7.37 23.69
N ASP A 116 31.23 7.96 22.50
CA ASP A 116 32.36 7.71 21.60
C ASP A 116 33.27 8.94 21.54
N LYS A 117 34.28 8.96 22.42
CA LYS A 117 35.28 10.03 22.48
C LYS A 117 36.04 10.23 21.17
N LYS A 118 36.12 9.21 20.31
CA LYS A 118 36.86 9.26 19.04
C LYS A 118 35.99 9.71 17.87
N LYS A 119 34.66 9.73 18.04
CA LYS A 119 33.72 10.07 16.97
C LYS A 119 33.67 11.57 16.79
N VAL A 120 34.48 12.05 15.84
CA VAL A 120 34.45 13.44 15.38
C VAL A 120 33.43 13.51 14.24
N PHE A 121 32.43 14.36 14.38
CA PHE A 121 31.53 14.68 13.26
C PHE A 121 32.14 15.84 12.47
N SER A 122 32.28 15.68 11.16
CA SER A 122 32.46 16.86 10.31
C SER A 122 31.22 17.75 10.41
N LYS A 123 31.39 19.06 10.20
CA LYS A 123 30.25 20.01 10.16
C LYS A 123 29.14 19.53 9.22
N LYS A 124 29.51 18.99 8.06
CA LYS A 124 28.57 18.47 7.06
C LYS A 124 27.78 17.26 7.56
N GLU A 125 28.44 16.31 8.24
CA GLU A 125 27.77 15.14 8.81
C GLU A 125 26.86 15.52 9.97
N PHE A 126 27.27 16.49 10.80
CA PHE A 126 26.45 16.99 11.89
C PHE A 126 25.20 17.71 11.36
N GLU A 127 25.33 18.53 10.31
CA GLU A 127 24.18 19.15 9.66
C GLU A 127 23.26 18.11 9.01
N LYS A 128 23.80 17.07 8.35
CA LYS A 128 22.97 15.96 7.83
C LYS A 128 22.20 15.26 8.94
N TYR A 129 22.86 14.99 10.07
CA TYR A 129 22.22 14.42 11.25
C TYR A 129 21.10 15.32 11.80
N LYS A 130 21.36 16.63 11.92
CA LYS A 130 20.40 17.63 12.38
C LYS A 130 19.19 17.72 11.45
N ASN A 131 19.41 17.72 10.14
CA ASN A 131 18.35 17.74 9.13
C ASN A 131 17.50 16.46 9.15
N ASN A 132 18.11 15.30 9.39
CA ASN A 132 17.37 14.05 9.56
C ASN A 132 16.53 14.05 10.86
N LYS A 133 16.99 14.72 11.92
CA LYS A 133 16.23 14.90 13.17
C LYS A 133 15.02 15.83 12.98
N LEU A 134 15.12 16.80 12.06
CA LEU A 134 14.08 17.78 11.75
C LEU A 134 12.94 17.22 10.88
N TYR A 135 13.06 16.00 10.34
CA TYR A 135 11.98 15.34 9.61
C TYR A 135 10.98 14.59 10.51
N PHE A 136 10.93 14.92 11.80
CA PHE A 136 9.77 14.58 12.62
C PHE A 136 8.69 15.61 12.34
N GLU A 137 7.95 15.39 11.26
CA GLU A 137 6.60 15.89 11.18
C GLU A 137 5.86 15.28 12.38
N CYS A 138 5.65 16.08 13.43
CA CYS A 138 4.46 15.90 14.23
C CYS A 138 3.33 16.03 13.22
N SER A 139 2.84 14.90 12.69
CA SER A 139 1.65 14.86 11.87
C SER A 139 0.49 15.25 12.78
N ILE A 140 0.37 16.54 13.03
CA ILE A 140 -0.82 17.16 13.56
C ILE A 140 -1.82 17.02 12.42
N ASN A 141 -2.89 16.30 12.72
CA ASN A 141 -4.04 16.00 11.88
C ASN A 141 -3.93 14.68 11.12
N ASP A 142 -4.35 13.61 11.81
CA ASP A 142 -5.37 12.76 11.20
C ASP A 142 -6.53 13.68 10.82
N ASP A 143 -6.54 14.16 9.57
CA ASP A 143 -7.58 15.01 9.03
C ASP A 143 -8.92 14.29 9.19
N PHE A 144 -9.63 14.61 10.27
CA PHE A 144 -10.95 14.09 10.56
C PHE A 144 -11.83 14.35 9.34
N ASN A 145 -12.24 13.27 8.68
CA ASN A 145 -13.05 13.36 7.48
C ASN A 145 -14.51 13.37 7.90
N GLU A 146 -15.05 14.57 8.13
CA GLU A 146 -16.42 14.76 8.60
C GLU A 146 -17.45 14.10 7.65
N ILE A 147 -17.24 14.16 6.33
CA ILE A 147 -18.12 13.53 5.34
C ILE A 147 -18.11 12.00 5.50
N GLU A 148 -16.93 11.39 5.64
CA GLU A 148 -16.82 9.95 5.86
C GLU A 148 -17.40 9.55 7.22
N TYR A 149 -17.23 10.38 8.25
CA TYR A 149 -17.82 10.15 9.57
C TYR A 149 -19.35 10.07 9.52
N TRP A 150 -19.99 11.01 8.83
CA TRP A 150 -21.45 11.03 8.70
C TRP A 150 -21.97 9.95 7.73
N THR A 151 -21.28 9.70 6.62
CA THR A 151 -21.72 8.69 5.65
C THR A 151 -21.44 7.26 6.11
N ASN A 152 -20.34 7.05 6.83
CA ASN A 152 -19.92 5.80 7.47
C ASN A 152 -20.01 4.57 6.53
N LYS A 153 -19.57 4.77 5.28
CA LYS A 153 -19.71 3.78 4.20
C LYS A 153 -18.50 2.87 4.13
N LYS A 154 -17.30 3.40 4.36
CA LYS A 154 -16.05 2.64 4.24
C LYS A 154 -15.85 1.73 5.44
N VAL A 155 -15.35 0.53 5.12
CA VAL A 155 -14.86 -0.42 6.11
C VAL A 155 -13.34 -0.41 6.04
N TYR A 156 -12.72 -0.43 7.20
CA TYR A 156 -11.28 -0.44 7.37
C TYR A 156 -10.89 -1.75 8.06
N GLN A 157 -9.71 -2.25 7.72
CA GLN A 157 -9.09 -3.41 8.35
C GLN A 157 -7.85 -2.97 9.11
N HIS A 158 -7.79 -3.32 10.40
CA HIS A 158 -6.61 -3.08 11.21
C HIS A 158 -5.42 -3.86 10.62
N TYR A 159 -4.29 -3.19 10.39
CA TYR A 159 -3.14 -3.71 9.64
C TYR A 159 -2.55 -5.01 10.22
N CYS A 160 -2.67 -5.20 11.53
CA CYS A 160 -2.17 -6.38 12.23
C CYS A 160 -3.22 -7.43 12.60
N THR A 161 -4.24 -7.05 13.37
CA THR A 161 -5.25 -7.99 13.89
C THR A 161 -6.21 -8.48 12.82
N GLY A 162 -6.40 -7.69 11.76
CA GLY A 162 -7.37 -7.95 10.70
C GLY A 162 -8.81 -7.66 11.10
N GLU A 163 -9.02 -7.11 12.30
CA GLU A 163 -10.30 -6.59 12.74
C GLU A 163 -10.84 -5.60 11.72
N GLN A 164 -12.16 -5.62 11.49
CA GLN A 164 -12.81 -4.73 10.54
C GLN A 164 -13.75 -3.80 11.28
N LYS A 165 -13.57 -2.49 11.09
CA LYS A 165 -14.42 -1.45 11.67
C LYS A 165 -14.80 -0.44 10.60
N LYS A 166 -15.91 0.25 10.82
CA LYS A 166 -16.25 1.42 10.00
C LYS A 166 -15.52 2.65 10.51
N TYR A 167 -15.34 3.64 9.64
CA TYR A 167 -14.66 4.90 9.98
C TYR A 167 -15.15 5.51 11.29
N LYS A 168 -16.47 5.66 11.45
CA LYS A 168 -17.07 6.26 12.65
C LYS A 168 -16.66 5.53 13.93
N ASN A 169 -16.67 4.20 13.94
CA ASN A 169 -16.34 3.42 15.13
C ASN A 169 -14.86 3.62 15.52
N ILE A 170 -13.95 3.71 14.55
CA ILE A 170 -12.52 3.94 14.81
C ILE A 170 -12.32 5.31 15.48
N ILE A 171 -13.02 6.34 14.99
CA ILE A 171 -12.96 7.69 15.55
C ILE A 171 -13.62 7.75 16.94
N ASP A 172 -14.82 7.18 17.09
CA ASP A 172 -15.58 7.19 18.36
C ASP A 172 -14.82 6.43 19.46
N ASP A 173 -14.14 5.33 19.12
CA ASP A 173 -13.29 4.54 20.02
C ASP A 173 -11.92 5.21 20.28
N LYS A 174 -11.64 6.37 19.65
CA LYS A 174 -10.37 7.12 19.73
C LYS A 174 -9.15 6.27 19.37
N GLU A 175 -9.31 5.42 18.37
CA GLU A 175 -8.23 4.60 17.87
C GLU A 175 -7.29 5.36 16.95
N ASP A 176 -6.05 4.87 16.86
CA ASP A 176 -5.01 5.42 16.01
C ASP A 176 -5.29 5.06 14.55
N PHE A 177 -5.80 6.03 13.78
CA PHE A 177 -6.27 5.79 12.42
C PHE A 177 -5.15 5.31 11.47
N SER A 178 -3.89 5.62 11.79
CA SER A 178 -2.71 5.14 11.04
C SER A 178 -2.56 3.61 11.07
N GLU A 179 -3.24 2.93 12.00
CA GLU A 179 -3.27 1.46 12.12
C GLU A 179 -4.34 0.80 11.22
N TRP A 180 -5.12 1.59 10.49
CA TRP A 180 -6.30 1.11 9.76
C TRP A 180 -6.16 1.29 8.25
N ASN A 181 -6.25 0.20 7.50
CA ASN A 181 -6.23 0.21 6.04
C ASN A 181 -7.65 0.19 5.49
N ILE A 182 -7.96 1.09 4.55
CA ILE A 182 -9.25 1.07 3.87
C ILE A 182 -9.42 -0.25 3.09
N ILE A 183 -10.52 -0.95 3.33
CA ILE A 183 -10.93 -2.12 2.54
C ILE A 183 -11.74 -1.58 1.36
N ASP A 184 -11.08 -0.90 0.44
CA ASP A 184 -11.73 -0.46 -0.79
C ASP A 184 -11.72 -1.63 -1.78
N LYS A 185 -12.78 -2.45 -1.73
CA LYS A 185 -13.06 -3.46 -2.75
C LYS A 185 -13.64 -2.84 -4.01
N SER A 186 -13.32 -1.60 -4.38
CA SER A 186 -13.77 -1.04 -5.65
C SER A 186 -12.57 -0.45 -6.40
N ILE A 187 -11.99 -1.28 -7.27
CA ILE A 187 -10.94 -0.84 -8.20
C ILE A 187 -11.48 0.11 -9.29
N ILE A 188 -12.81 0.26 -9.37
CA ILE A 188 -13.52 1.18 -10.25
C ILE A 188 -14.26 2.23 -9.44
N SER A 189 -14.26 3.48 -9.93
CA SER A 189 -14.80 4.65 -9.20
C SER A 189 -16.15 5.15 -9.75
N TYR A 190 -16.77 4.42 -10.67
CA TYR A 190 -18.02 4.80 -11.33
C TYR A 190 -19.14 3.83 -10.96
N PRO A 191 -20.41 4.28 -10.85
CA PRO A 191 -21.55 3.40 -10.62
C PRO A 191 -21.89 2.56 -11.86
N PRO A 192 -22.64 1.45 -11.73
CA PRO A 192 -23.03 0.59 -12.85
C PRO A 192 -23.69 1.35 -14.00
N GLU A 193 -24.51 2.37 -13.69
CA GLU A 193 -25.26 3.11 -14.71
C GLU A 193 -24.38 3.91 -15.67
N GLN A 194 -23.18 4.32 -15.22
CA GLN A 194 -22.25 5.04 -16.06
C GLN A 194 -21.69 4.15 -17.19
N ILE A 195 -21.71 2.82 -17.04
CA ILE A 195 -21.26 1.87 -18.07
C ILE A 195 -22.06 2.03 -19.37
N LYS A 196 -23.32 2.46 -19.31
CA LYS A 196 -24.15 2.70 -20.49
C LYS A 196 -23.58 3.78 -21.42
N SER A 197 -22.71 4.66 -20.89
CA SER A 197 -22.00 5.69 -21.67
C SER A 197 -20.68 5.21 -22.28
N PHE A 198 -20.24 3.99 -21.96
CA PHE A 198 -18.95 3.48 -22.39
C PHE A 198 -19.00 3.03 -23.85
N LYS A 199 -17.82 2.97 -24.48
CA LYS A 199 -17.68 2.55 -25.87
C LYS A 199 -17.40 1.07 -25.95
N VAL A 200 -18.23 0.36 -26.72
CA VAL A 200 -17.99 -1.04 -27.09
C VAL A 200 -17.01 -1.08 -28.26
N SER A 201 -16.04 -1.99 -28.22
CA SER A 201 -15.17 -2.31 -29.33
C SER A 201 -14.96 -3.83 -29.42
N ARG A 202 -14.64 -4.29 -30.63
CA ARG A 202 -14.53 -5.71 -30.96
C ARG A 202 -13.19 -5.95 -31.65
N HIS A 203 -12.44 -6.95 -31.18
CA HIS A 203 -11.08 -7.27 -31.63
C HIS A 203 -10.91 -8.76 -31.84
N THR A 204 -10.02 -9.14 -32.74
CA THR A 204 -9.59 -10.53 -32.96
C THR A 204 -8.27 -10.79 -32.22
N PHE A 205 -8.02 -12.04 -31.81
CA PHE A 205 -6.71 -12.53 -31.33
C PHE A 205 -6.14 -11.88 -30.05
N ILE A 206 -6.99 -11.59 -29.05
CA ILE A 206 -6.52 -11.23 -27.71
C ILE A 206 -6.50 -12.50 -26.86
N ASP A 207 -5.38 -13.23 -26.93
CA ASP A 207 -5.32 -14.60 -26.41
C ASP A 207 -4.81 -14.72 -24.97
N ASN A 208 -4.60 -13.60 -24.27
CA ASN A 208 -4.04 -13.64 -22.92
C ASN A 208 -5.06 -13.29 -21.84
N ILE A 209 -5.91 -14.27 -21.47
CA ILE A 209 -6.85 -14.14 -20.33
C ILE A 209 -6.09 -13.93 -19.01
N GLN A 210 -4.83 -14.35 -18.90
CA GLN A 210 -4.09 -14.33 -17.64
C GLN A 210 -3.85 -12.93 -17.08
N VAL A 211 -3.95 -11.88 -17.92
CA VAL A 211 -3.81 -10.48 -17.50
C VAL A 211 -5.15 -9.83 -17.09
N THR A 212 -6.22 -10.62 -17.00
CA THR A 212 -7.56 -10.12 -16.63
C THR A 212 -7.92 -10.50 -15.19
N LEU A 213 -8.62 -9.59 -14.52
CA LEU A 213 -9.06 -9.73 -13.13
C LEU A 213 -10.50 -10.24 -13.07
N ASP A 214 -10.82 -11.06 -12.07
CA ASP A 214 -12.21 -11.46 -11.78
C ASP A 214 -12.93 -10.31 -11.03
N PRO A 215 -14.00 -9.71 -11.58
CA PRO A 215 -14.73 -8.63 -10.92
C PRO A 215 -15.20 -8.99 -9.51
N ALA A 216 -15.50 -10.27 -9.25
CA ALA A 216 -15.97 -10.74 -7.95
C ALA A 216 -14.92 -10.58 -6.83
N GLU A 217 -13.64 -10.53 -7.17
CA GLU A 217 -12.54 -10.33 -6.21
C GLU A 217 -12.35 -8.85 -5.84
N TYR A 218 -12.74 -7.93 -6.73
CA TYR A 218 -12.35 -6.52 -6.65
C TYR A 218 -13.51 -5.51 -6.70
N ILE A 219 -14.76 -5.98 -6.77
CA ILE A 219 -15.96 -5.14 -6.78
C ILE A 219 -17.03 -5.79 -5.90
N SER A 220 -17.41 -5.14 -4.79
CA SER A 220 -18.39 -5.69 -3.83
C SER A 220 -19.76 -6.04 -4.45
N ASN A 221 -20.32 -5.16 -5.29
CA ASN A 221 -21.58 -5.37 -6.02
C ASN A 221 -21.34 -5.77 -7.48
N TYR A 222 -20.28 -6.54 -7.76
CA TYR A 222 -19.88 -6.89 -9.13
C TYR A 222 -21.02 -7.44 -10.00
N LYS A 223 -22.00 -8.14 -9.41
CA LYS A 223 -23.14 -8.72 -10.14
C LYS A 223 -23.94 -7.65 -10.90
N GLU A 224 -24.18 -6.51 -10.27
CA GLU A 224 -24.90 -5.37 -10.89
C GLU A 224 -24.11 -4.83 -12.09
N TYR A 225 -22.80 -4.62 -11.92
CA TYR A 225 -21.93 -4.19 -13.00
C TYR A 225 -21.88 -5.20 -14.14
N THR A 226 -21.66 -6.48 -13.84
CA THR A 226 -21.58 -7.54 -14.86
C THR A 226 -22.87 -7.64 -15.65
N LYS A 227 -24.03 -7.45 -15.01
CA LYS A 227 -25.33 -7.43 -15.70
C LYS A 227 -25.38 -6.32 -16.75
N VAL A 228 -25.06 -5.07 -16.37
CA VAL A 228 -25.07 -3.93 -17.30
C VAL A 228 -24.05 -4.12 -18.43
N VAL A 229 -22.87 -4.65 -18.12
CA VAL A 229 -21.84 -4.96 -19.14
C VAL A 229 -22.36 -6.00 -20.12
N GLN A 230 -22.94 -7.10 -19.64
CA GLN A 230 -23.50 -8.15 -20.48
C GLN A 230 -24.59 -7.59 -21.40
N GLU A 231 -25.51 -6.78 -20.86
CA GLU A 231 -26.55 -6.11 -21.65
C GLU A 231 -25.95 -5.24 -22.77
N MET A 232 -24.92 -4.44 -22.45
CA MET A 232 -24.24 -3.57 -23.43
C MET A 232 -23.53 -4.37 -24.52
N LEU A 233 -22.86 -5.47 -24.15
CA LEU A 233 -22.15 -6.33 -25.10
C LEU A 233 -23.12 -7.12 -25.99
N LEU A 234 -24.20 -7.68 -25.42
CA LEU A 234 -25.25 -8.38 -26.18
C LEU A 234 -25.88 -7.45 -27.22
N LYS A 235 -26.21 -6.20 -26.85
CA LYS A 235 -26.72 -5.18 -27.77
C LYS A 235 -25.76 -4.86 -28.91
N ALA A 236 -24.45 -5.03 -28.69
CA ALA A 236 -23.42 -4.78 -29.68
C ALA A 236 -23.09 -6.01 -30.56
N GLY A 237 -23.72 -7.16 -30.32
CA GLY A 237 -23.57 -8.38 -31.11
C GLY A 237 -22.71 -9.47 -30.48
N TRP A 238 -22.36 -9.37 -29.19
CA TRP A 238 -21.76 -10.49 -28.46
C TRP A 238 -22.77 -11.63 -28.34
N ASN A 239 -22.35 -12.87 -28.52
CA ASN A 239 -23.25 -14.05 -28.49
C ASN A 239 -23.58 -14.56 -27.07
N GLY A 240 -23.13 -13.87 -26.02
CA GLY A 240 -23.37 -14.27 -24.63
C GLY A 240 -22.40 -15.32 -24.07
N THR A 241 -21.39 -15.75 -24.82
CA THR A 241 -20.41 -16.74 -24.35
C THR A 241 -19.12 -16.12 -23.80
N GLY A 242 -18.54 -16.75 -22.78
CA GLY A 242 -17.34 -16.25 -22.11
C GLY A 242 -17.65 -15.68 -20.73
N LYS A 243 -16.61 -15.24 -20.01
CA LYS A 243 -16.74 -14.63 -18.68
C LYS A 243 -16.38 -13.15 -18.76
N VAL A 244 -17.20 -12.30 -18.15
CA VAL A 244 -16.90 -10.87 -17.98
C VAL A 244 -15.76 -10.73 -16.97
N ARG A 245 -14.70 -10.03 -17.40
CA ARG A 245 -13.49 -9.77 -16.62
C ARG A 245 -13.11 -8.30 -16.72
N LEU A 246 -12.16 -7.87 -15.89
CA LEU A 246 -11.58 -6.54 -15.96
C LEU A 246 -10.18 -6.63 -16.55
N LEU A 247 -9.82 -5.66 -17.38
CA LEU A 247 -8.47 -5.48 -17.89
C LEU A 247 -7.97 -4.10 -17.47
N TRP A 248 -6.82 -4.05 -16.81
CA TRP A 248 -6.17 -2.79 -16.48
C TRP A 248 -5.29 -2.34 -17.63
N ILE A 249 -5.49 -1.11 -18.09
CA ILE A 249 -4.63 -0.43 -19.05
C ILE A 249 -3.78 0.59 -18.28
N PRO A 250 -2.47 0.36 -18.15
CA PRO A 250 -1.58 1.29 -17.47
C PRO A 250 -1.58 2.67 -18.12
N ALA A 251 -1.40 3.72 -17.32
CA ALA A 251 -1.40 5.10 -17.79
C ALA A 251 -0.45 5.30 -18.98
N PHE A 252 0.77 4.76 -18.92
CA PHE A 252 1.80 4.97 -19.94
C PHE A 252 1.44 4.39 -21.33
N VAL A 253 0.46 3.48 -21.42
CA VAL A 253 -0.06 2.96 -22.70
C VAL A 253 -1.03 3.96 -23.35
N LEU A 254 -1.63 4.85 -22.55
CA LEU A 254 -2.57 5.83 -23.04
C LEU A 254 -1.84 6.97 -23.76
N LYS A 255 -2.55 7.65 -24.66
CA LYS A 255 -2.04 8.90 -25.27
C LYS A 255 -1.68 9.92 -24.19
N ARG A 256 -0.62 10.71 -24.41
CA ARG A 256 -0.12 11.73 -23.46
C ARG A 256 -1.21 12.65 -22.89
N LYS A 257 -2.20 13.05 -23.69
CA LYS A 257 -3.35 13.87 -23.22
C LYS A 257 -4.23 13.16 -22.18
N LEU A 258 -4.34 11.83 -22.25
CA LEU A 258 -5.11 11.00 -21.33
C LEU A 258 -4.30 10.60 -20.09
N GLN A 259 -2.97 10.52 -20.19
CA GLN A 259 -2.07 10.19 -19.06
C GLN A 259 -2.27 11.13 -17.86
N ASN A 260 -2.42 12.42 -18.11
CA ASN A 260 -2.65 13.41 -17.03
C ASN A 260 -4.00 13.25 -16.33
N LYS A 261 -5.00 12.71 -17.02
CA LYS A 261 -6.35 12.47 -16.46
C LYS A 261 -6.48 11.10 -15.80
N HIS A 262 -5.68 10.14 -16.24
CA HIS A 262 -5.71 8.74 -15.81
C HIS A 262 -4.33 8.30 -15.34
N THR A 263 -3.78 9.01 -14.36
CA THR A 263 -2.41 8.77 -13.84
C THR A 263 -2.23 7.37 -13.25
N ARG A 264 -3.32 6.73 -12.80
CA ARG A 264 -3.36 5.35 -12.29
C ARG A 264 -3.73 4.29 -13.33
N GLY A 265 -3.86 4.68 -14.60
CA GLY A 265 -4.41 3.84 -15.66
C GLY A 265 -5.94 3.78 -15.64
N VAL A 266 -6.49 2.87 -16.43
CA VAL A 266 -7.95 2.71 -16.61
C VAL A 266 -8.31 1.24 -16.60
N PHE A 267 -9.38 0.87 -15.89
CA PHE A 267 -9.99 -0.44 -16.01
C PHE A 267 -11.04 -0.45 -17.11
N ILE A 268 -10.99 -1.48 -17.95
CA ILE A 268 -12.00 -1.75 -18.96
C ILE A 268 -12.63 -3.11 -18.71
N TRP A 269 -13.86 -3.27 -19.18
CA TRP A 269 -14.55 -4.56 -19.15
C TRP A 269 -14.17 -5.36 -20.39
N TYR A 270 -13.89 -6.63 -20.20
CA TYR A 270 -13.36 -7.53 -21.22
C TYR A 270 -14.11 -8.86 -21.19
N VAL A 271 -14.42 -9.39 -22.38
CA VAL A 271 -14.91 -10.76 -22.56
C VAL A 271 -14.20 -11.38 -23.76
N GLN A 272 -13.61 -12.56 -23.56
CA GLN A 272 -13.23 -13.42 -24.68
C GLN A 272 -14.40 -14.35 -25.00
N GLN A 273 -14.92 -14.21 -26.22
CA GLN A 273 -15.99 -15.06 -26.74
C GLN A 273 -15.46 -16.47 -26.98
N LYS A 274 -16.24 -17.49 -26.64
CA LYS A 274 -15.84 -18.88 -26.92
C LYS A 274 -15.89 -19.14 -28.43
N LEU A 275 -14.98 -19.99 -28.92
CA LEU A 275 -14.96 -20.60 -30.26
C LEU A 275 -14.66 -19.67 -31.46
N GLU A 276 -14.78 -18.34 -31.34
CA GLU A 276 -14.63 -17.42 -32.49
C GLU A 276 -13.36 -16.53 -32.44
N ASN A 277 -12.47 -16.70 -31.44
CA ASN A 277 -11.30 -15.83 -31.22
C ASN A 277 -11.62 -14.32 -31.18
N MET A 278 -12.88 -14.00 -30.87
CA MET A 278 -13.40 -12.64 -30.77
C MET A 278 -13.33 -12.17 -29.33
N SER A 279 -12.89 -10.93 -29.14
CA SER A 279 -12.80 -10.27 -27.86
C SER A 279 -13.62 -8.99 -27.88
N TRP A 280 -14.40 -8.81 -26.82
CA TRP A 280 -15.27 -7.66 -26.63
C TRP A 280 -14.73 -6.81 -25.49
N MET A 281 -14.66 -5.50 -25.72
CA MET A 281 -14.19 -4.54 -24.75
C MET A 281 -15.21 -3.43 -24.58
N LEU A 282 -15.46 -3.04 -23.34
CA LEU A 282 -16.31 -1.91 -22.99
C LEU A 282 -15.50 -0.95 -22.11
N SER A 283 -15.23 0.25 -22.64
CA SER A 283 -14.23 1.17 -22.10
C SER A 283 -14.80 2.58 -21.88
N PRO A 284 -14.45 3.26 -20.76
CA PRO A 284 -14.81 4.66 -20.51
C PRO A 284 -14.08 5.63 -21.45
N ILE A 285 -12.98 5.19 -22.07
CA ILE A 285 -12.17 5.98 -22.99
C ILE A 285 -12.12 5.32 -24.36
N LYS A 286 -11.94 6.12 -25.41
CA LYS A 286 -11.66 5.58 -26.74
C LYS A 286 -10.25 4.98 -26.73
N ILE A 287 -10.16 3.65 -26.83
CA ILE A 287 -8.91 2.95 -27.06
C ILE A 287 -8.67 2.99 -28.56
N GLU A 288 -7.66 3.72 -28.99
CA GLU A 288 -7.21 3.64 -30.38
C GLU A 288 -6.32 2.41 -30.50
N THR A 289 -6.80 1.41 -31.22
CA THR A 289 -5.94 0.32 -31.69
C THR A 289 -5.03 0.87 -32.78
N ILE A 290 -3.74 0.64 -32.63
CA ILE A 290 -2.76 0.91 -33.68
C ILE A 290 -3.12 -0.02 -34.83
N SER A 291 -3.52 0.52 -35.98
CA SER A 291 -3.49 -0.24 -37.23
C SER A 291 -2.03 -0.57 -37.50
N VAL A 292 -1.71 -1.85 -37.52
CA VAL A 292 -0.41 -2.31 -38.02
C VAL A 292 -0.59 -2.38 -39.53
N ASP A 293 -0.20 -1.29 -40.20
CA ASP A 293 0.09 -1.35 -41.64
C ASP A 293 1.39 -2.14 -41.87
#